data_AF-A0A8S3QBQ1-F1
#
_entry.id   AF-A0A8S3QBQ1-F1
#
_cell.length_a   1.000
_cell.length_b   1.000
_cell.length_c   1.000
_cell.angle_alpha   90.00
_cell.angle_beta   90.00
_cell.angle_gamma   90.00
#
_symmetry.space_group_name_H-M   'P 1'
#
loop_
_entity.id
_entity.type
_entity.pdbx_description
1 polymer ?
#
loop_
_entity_poly.entity_id
_entity_poly.type
_entity_poly.pdbx_seq_one_letter_code
_entity_poly.pdbx_strand_id
1 'polypeptide(L)'
;MVKILRQYLKFEAKTNLKTYTFQQIQPTIKWDKVDQDLYLAIINGQVDTIAESPAETAEDADLLISKMHQMLTKAATESSSKKSKYKAKPKLKVWTPIIKSSLKEMRKCYEVWSRNGKPTNPADKSYQDRVNTRKEFKKQVKVEQARERDREKQEILEARTRDSKLYHKLVKRQQE
;
A
#
# COMPACT_ATOMS: atom_id res chain seq x y z
N MET A 1 33.02 0.70 18.72
CA MET A 1 33.19 -0.55 17.97
C MET A 1 32.86 -0.29 16.49
N VAL A 2 33.63 0.61 15.84
CA VAL A 2 33.43 1.12 14.45
C VAL A 2 34.80 1.42 13.81
N LYS A 3 35.73 0.46 13.84
CA LYS A 3 37.13 0.71 13.39
C LYS A 3 37.79 -0.41 12.59
N ILE A 4 37.05 -1.40 12.07
CA ILE A 4 37.63 -2.52 11.28
C ILE A 4 37.24 -2.43 9.78
N LEU A 5 36.84 -1.26 9.28
CA LEU A 5 36.48 -1.08 7.86
C LEU A 5 37.32 -0.02 7.12
N ARG A 6 38.47 0.41 7.68
CA ARG A 6 39.32 1.44 7.06
C ARG A 6 40.70 0.97 6.60
N GLN A 7 41.01 -0.32 6.66
CA GLN A 7 42.40 -0.77 6.53
C GLN A 7 42.74 -1.65 5.31
N TYR A 8 41.83 -1.82 4.36
CA TYR A 8 42.10 -2.58 3.13
C TYR A 8 41.89 -1.77 1.84
N LEU A 9 42.40 -0.54 1.80
CA LEU A 9 42.46 0.30 0.59
C LEU A 9 43.89 0.78 0.27
N LYS A 10 44.87 -0.12 0.39
CA LYS A 10 46.21 0.09 -0.18
C LYS A 10 46.74 -1.21 -0.78
N PHE A 11 46.35 -1.47 -2.03
CA PHE A 11 47.14 -2.31 -2.91
C PHE A 11 47.17 -1.64 -4.28
N GLU A 12 48.24 -0.90 -4.55
CA GLU A 12 48.56 -0.41 -5.89
C GLU A 12 49.09 -1.58 -6.71
N ALA A 13 48.26 -2.11 -7.60
CA ALA A 13 48.71 -2.97 -8.68
C ALA A 13 48.28 -2.35 -10.01
N LYS A 14 49.24 -1.73 -10.70
CA LYS A 14 49.11 -1.33 -12.11
C LYS A 14 48.84 -2.56 -12.97
N THR A 15 47.57 -2.84 -13.24
CA THR A 15 47.15 -3.80 -14.26
C THR A 15 45.99 -3.21 -15.05
N ASN A 16 46.09 -3.30 -16.38
CA ASN A 16 45.05 -2.89 -17.34
C ASN A 16 43.79 -3.75 -17.13
N LEU A 17 42.93 -3.36 -16.20
CA LEU A 17 41.61 -3.95 -16.05
C LEU A 17 40.62 -3.12 -16.87
N LYS A 18 40.18 -3.71 -17.99
CA LYS A 18 39.02 -3.23 -18.74
C LYS A 18 37.90 -2.95 -17.74
N THR A 19 37.42 -1.72 -17.73
CA THR A 19 36.28 -1.28 -16.93
C THR A 19 35.04 -2.05 -17.36
N TYR A 20 34.77 -3.18 -16.70
CA TYR A 20 33.45 -3.78 -16.71
C TYR A 20 32.51 -2.84 -15.97
N THR A 21 31.70 -2.09 -16.72
CA THR A 21 30.58 -1.34 -16.17
C THR A 21 29.49 -2.33 -15.76
N PHE A 22 29.67 -2.93 -14.58
CA PHE A 22 28.59 -3.65 -13.91
C PHE A 22 27.54 -2.60 -13.52
N GLN A 23 26.44 -2.50 -14.29
CA GLN A 23 25.26 -1.75 -13.86
C GLN A 23 24.65 -2.50 -12.67
N GLN A 24 25.21 -2.25 -11.48
CA GLN A 24 24.68 -2.73 -10.21
C GLN A 24 23.33 -2.05 -10.00
N ILE A 25 22.25 -2.73 -10.40
CA ILE A 25 20.90 -2.38 -9.97
C ILE A 25 20.89 -2.65 -8.47
N GLN A 26 21.18 -1.62 -7.67
CA GLN A 26 21.04 -1.68 -6.22
C GLN A 26 19.54 -1.87 -5.93
N PRO A 27 19.11 -3.02 -5.36
CA PRO A 27 17.70 -3.23 -5.06
C PRO A 27 17.29 -2.21 -4.00
N THR A 28 16.51 -1.20 -4.41
CA THR A 28 16.00 -0.20 -3.49
C THR A 28 14.87 -0.82 -2.67
N ILE A 29 15.18 -1.23 -1.44
CA ILE A 29 14.21 -1.81 -0.52
C ILE A 29 13.23 -0.72 -0.08
N LYS A 30 11.94 -0.99 -0.25
CA LYS A 30 10.85 -0.14 0.23
C LYS A 30 10.52 -0.55 1.66
N TRP A 31 11.23 0.02 2.63
CA TRP A 31 11.11 -0.30 4.06
C TRP A 31 9.68 -0.15 4.60
N ASP A 32 8.84 0.70 3.97
CA ASP A 32 7.41 0.83 4.29
C ASP A 32 6.57 -0.42 4.01
N LYS A 33 7.12 -1.42 3.31
CA LYS A 33 6.40 -2.62 2.85
C LYS A 33 6.98 -3.92 3.38
N VAL A 34 8.04 -3.82 4.17
CA VAL A 34 8.86 -4.94 4.61
C VAL A 34 8.86 -4.96 6.14
N ASP A 35 8.66 -6.13 6.71
CA ASP A 35 8.94 -6.34 8.14
C ASP A 35 10.47 -6.30 8.34
N GLN A 36 10.94 -5.22 8.94
CA GLN A 36 12.37 -4.95 9.10
C GLN A 36 13.05 -5.97 10.01
N ASP A 37 12.38 -6.43 11.05
CA ASP A 37 12.95 -7.38 12.01
C ASP A 37 13.08 -8.77 11.39
N LEU A 38 12.06 -9.20 10.65
CA LEU A 38 12.11 -10.45 9.88
C LEU A 38 13.15 -10.39 8.76
N TYR A 39 13.26 -9.25 8.07
CA TYR A 39 14.28 -9.03 7.03
C TYR A 39 15.70 -9.20 7.62
N LEU A 40 15.98 -8.54 8.75
CA LEU A 40 17.28 -8.63 9.41
C LEU A 40 17.57 -10.04 9.95
N ALA A 41 16.56 -10.73 10.47
CA ALA A 41 16.72 -12.12 10.92
C ALA A 41 17.14 -13.06 9.78
N ILE A 42 16.53 -12.91 8.58
CA ILE A 42 16.89 -13.72 7.40
C ILE A 42 18.31 -13.40 6.92
N ILE A 43 18.69 -12.12 6.86
CA ILE A 43 20.05 -11.71 6.47
C ILE A 43 21.08 -12.26 7.46
N ASN A 44 20.87 -12.06 8.76
CA ASN A 44 21.81 -12.52 9.79
C ASN A 44 21.97 -14.05 9.79
N GLY A 45 20.91 -14.80 9.44
CA GLY A 45 21.00 -16.25 9.31
C GLY A 45 21.77 -16.75 8.08
N GLN A 46 22.08 -15.88 7.11
CA GLN A 46 22.76 -16.25 5.86
C GLN A 46 24.09 -15.51 5.63
N VAL A 47 24.37 -14.46 6.41
CA VAL A 47 25.58 -13.63 6.23
C VAL A 47 26.86 -14.39 6.58
N ASP A 48 26.81 -15.25 7.60
CA ASP A 48 27.96 -16.05 8.03
C ASP A 48 28.40 -17.04 6.94
N THR A 49 27.43 -17.64 6.23
CA THR A 49 27.70 -18.54 5.09
C THR A 49 28.40 -17.84 3.92
N ILE A 50 28.14 -16.55 3.72
CA ILE A 50 28.82 -15.75 2.69
C ILE A 50 30.19 -15.30 3.19
N ALA A 51 30.32 -14.95 4.47
CA ALA A 51 31.58 -14.51 5.08
C ALA A 51 32.65 -15.61 5.11
N GLU A 52 32.24 -16.88 5.20
CA GLU A 52 33.14 -18.05 5.17
C GLU A 52 33.65 -18.41 3.76
N SER A 53 33.15 -17.77 2.70
CA SER A 53 33.56 -18.03 1.31
C SER A 53 34.65 -17.03 0.88
N PRO A 54 35.94 -17.41 0.85
CA PRO A 54 37.01 -16.50 0.43
C PRO A 54 36.92 -16.18 -1.06
N ALA A 55 37.22 -14.93 -1.42
CA ALA A 55 37.31 -14.46 -2.81
C ALA A 55 38.78 -14.42 -3.22
N GLU A 56 39.29 -15.47 -3.86
CA GLU A 56 40.69 -15.54 -4.29
C GLU A 56 40.87 -15.05 -5.73
N THR A 57 39.82 -15.16 -6.54
CA THR A 57 39.79 -14.74 -7.94
C THR A 57 38.70 -13.70 -8.23
N ALA A 58 38.79 -13.05 -9.40
CA ALA A 58 37.73 -12.15 -9.86
C ALA A 58 36.40 -12.89 -10.10
N GLU A 59 36.46 -14.16 -10.51
CA GLU A 59 35.29 -15.01 -10.72
C GLU A 59 34.59 -15.34 -9.38
N ASP A 60 35.37 -15.56 -8.31
CA ASP A 60 34.85 -15.77 -6.96
C ASP A 60 34.17 -14.50 -6.43
N ALA A 61 34.72 -13.32 -6.74
CA ALA A 61 34.11 -12.05 -6.36
C ALA A 61 32.74 -11.85 -7.03
N ASP A 62 32.62 -12.16 -8.32
CA ASP A 62 31.34 -12.09 -9.06
C ASP A 62 30.32 -13.11 -8.53
N LEU A 63 30.77 -14.31 -8.15
CA LEU A 63 29.93 -15.32 -7.53
C LEU A 63 29.42 -14.87 -6.15
N LEU A 64 30.26 -14.24 -5.34
CA LEU A 64 29.88 -13.70 -4.04
C LEU A 64 28.87 -12.56 -4.18
N ILE A 65 29.10 -11.63 -5.10
CA ILE A 65 28.15 -10.55 -5.41
C ILE A 65 26.79 -11.13 -5.81
N SER A 66 26.79 -12.18 -6.63
CA SER A 66 25.56 -12.87 -7.05
C SER A 66 24.84 -13.53 -5.87
N LYS A 67 25.58 -14.21 -4.97
CA LYS A 67 25.02 -14.81 -3.75
C LYS A 67 24.44 -13.75 -2.80
N MET A 68 25.14 -12.64 -2.60
CA MET A 68 24.66 -11.50 -1.80
C MET A 68 23.36 -10.93 -2.39
N HIS A 69 23.30 -10.76 -3.72
CA HIS A 69 22.10 -10.26 -4.39
C HIS A 69 20.91 -11.22 -4.22
N GLN A 70 21.14 -12.53 -4.34
CA GLN A 70 20.10 -13.55 -4.12
C GLN A 70 19.59 -13.53 -2.66
N MET A 71 20.49 -13.44 -1.69
CA MET A 71 20.16 -13.33 -0.27
C MET A 71 19.28 -12.10 0.00
N LEU A 72 19.69 -10.92 -0.47
CA LEU A 72 18.93 -9.67 -0.31
C LEU A 72 17.54 -9.77 -0.97
N THR A 73 17.46 -10.35 -2.17
CA THR A 73 16.21 -10.52 -2.91
C THR A 73 15.26 -11.50 -2.20
N LYS A 74 15.80 -12.61 -1.69
CA LYS A 74 15.05 -13.61 -0.94
C LYS A 74 14.50 -13.00 0.35
N ALA A 75 15.35 -12.35 1.13
CA ALA A 75 14.96 -11.67 2.36
C ALA A 75 13.85 -10.66 2.08
N ALA A 76 14.02 -9.79 1.08
CA ALA A 76 13.01 -8.78 0.72
C ALA A 76 11.68 -9.40 0.28
N THR A 77 11.71 -10.56 -0.39
CA THR A 77 10.49 -11.25 -0.85
C THR A 77 9.75 -11.89 0.33
N GLU A 78 10.48 -12.59 1.20
CA GLU A 78 9.91 -13.32 2.33
C GLU A 78 9.41 -12.38 3.45
N SER A 79 10.09 -11.26 3.68
CA SER A 79 9.69 -10.26 4.66
C SER A 79 8.73 -9.19 4.11
N SER A 80 8.46 -9.19 2.79
CA SER A 80 7.40 -8.36 2.24
C SER A 80 6.05 -8.84 2.76
N SER A 81 5.29 -7.93 3.37
CA SER A 81 3.92 -8.29 3.76
C SER A 81 3.14 -8.64 2.49
N LYS A 82 2.63 -9.87 2.39
CA LYS A 82 1.57 -10.18 1.42
C LYS A 82 0.46 -9.20 1.74
N LYS A 83 0.32 -8.14 0.93
CA LYS A 83 -0.75 -7.15 1.07
C LYS A 83 -2.00 -7.92 1.40
N SER A 84 -2.55 -7.68 2.59
CA SER A 84 -3.85 -8.25 2.92
C SER A 84 -4.76 -7.86 1.77
N LYS A 85 -5.35 -8.86 1.12
CA LYS A 85 -6.48 -8.67 0.21
C LYS A 85 -7.63 -8.19 1.09
N TYR A 86 -7.53 -7.01 1.71
CA TYR A 86 -8.68 -6.34 2.27
C TYR A 86 -9.59 -6.09 1.06
N LYS A 87 -10.54 -7.01 0.89
CA LYS A 87 -11.56 -6.93 -0.11
C LYS A 87 -12.36 -5.65 0.15
N ALA A 88 -12.92 -5.16 -0.95
CA ALA A 88 -13.45 -3.82 -1.12
C ALA A 88 -14.13 -3.24 0.13
N LYS A 89 -13.86 -1.95 0.41
CA LYS A 89 -14.52 -1.17 1.46
C LYS A 89 -16.04 -1.48 1.45
N PRO A 90 -16.66 -1.74 2.61
CA PRO A 90 -18.09 -2.03 2.70
C PRO A 90 -18.88 -0.99 1.90
N LYS A 91 -19.65 -1.48 0.92
CA LYS A 91 -20.57 -0.63 0.16
C LYS A 91 -21.85 -0.48 0.96
N LEU A 92 -22.45 0.71 0.87
CA LEU A 92 -23.77 0.97 1.42
C LEU A 92 -24.78 -0.03 0.82
N LYS A 93 -25.35 -0.90 1.66
CA LYS A 93 -26.30 -1.95 1.24
C LYS A 93 -27.68 -1.36 0.93
N VAL A 94 -28.09 -0.31 1.64
CA VAL A 94 -29.41 0.31 1.50
C VAL A 94 -29.26 1.83 1.51
N TRP A 95 -29.97 2.53 0.62
CA TRP A 95 -29.98 3.98 0.58
C TRP A 95 -30.71 4.55 1.80
N THR A 96 -30.00 5.30 2.64
CA THR A 96 -30.58 5.92 3.83
C THR A 96 -31.53 7.06 3.45
N PRO A 97 -32.46 7.47 4.35
CA PRO A 97 -33.38 8.56 4.09
C PRO A 97 -32.68 9.87 3.67
N ILE A 98 -31.49 10.13 4.21
CA ILE A 98 -30.64 11.29 3.88
C ILE A 98 -30.16 11.24 2.43
N ILE A 99 -29.70 10.07 1.97
CA ILE A 99 -29.27 9.90 0.59
C ILE A 99 -30.48 10.01 -0.35
N LYS A 100 -31.63 9.45 0.04
CA LYS A 100 -32.88 9.52 -0.74
C LYS A 100 -33.38 10.96 -0.89
N SER A 101 -33.37 11.76 0.18
CA SER A 101 -33.77 13.17 0.12
C SER A 101 -32.80 13.98 -0.75
N SER A 102 -31.49 13.77 -0.58
CA SER A 102 -30.45 14.42 -1.39
C SER A 102 -30.56 14.06 -2.88
N LEU A 103 -30.91 12.80 -3.19
CA LEU A 103 -31.16 12.36 -4.57
C LEU A 103 -32.38 13.05 -5.17
N LYS A 104 -33.47 13.18 -4.39
CA LYS A 104 -34.69 13.87 -4.83
C LYS A 104 -34.40 15.33 -5.17
N GLU A 105 -33.64 16.03 -4.31
CA GLU A 105 -33.26 17.41 -4.55
C GLU A 105 -32.35 17.56 -5.77
N MET A 106 -31.35 16.67 -5.93
CA MET A 106 -30.49 16.66 -7.12
C MET A 106 -31.30 16.47 -8.42
N ARG A 107 -32.33 15.61 -8.42
CA ARG A 107 -33.22 15.41 -9.57
C ARG A 107 -34.05 16.66 -9.85
N LYS A 108 -34.60 17.28 -8.81
CA LYS A 108 -35.36 18.54 -8.93
C LYS A 108 -34.52 19.67 -9.53
N CYS A 109 -33.30 19.87 -9.05
CA CYS A 109 -32.38 20.87 -9.64
C CYS A 109 -32.00 20.54 -11.08
N TYR A 110 -31.84 19.25 -11.41
CA TYR A 110 -31.60 18.82 -12.78
C TYR A 110 -32.78 19.13 -13.71
N GLU A 111 -34.01 18.88 -13.26
CA GLU A 111 -35.23 19.21 -14.02
C GLU A 111 -35.33 20.72 -14.29
N VAL A 112 -35.09 21.56 -13.28
CA VAL A 112 -35.07 23.02 -13.44
C VAL A 112 -33.98 23.46 -14.43
N TRP A 113 -32.75 22.96 -14.28
CA TRP A 113 -31.66 23.23 -15.23
C TRP A 113 -32.01 22.80 -16.66
N SER A 114 -32.67 21.65 -16.82
CA SER A 114 -33.12 21.16 -18.12
C SER A 114 -34.24 22.01 -18.73
N ARG A 115 -35.19 22.49 -17.91
CA ARG A 115 -36.28 23.37 -18.36
C ARG A 115 -35.76 24.74 -18.80
N ASN A 116 -34.69 25.24 -18.17
CA ASN A 116 -34.05 26.51 -18.52
C ASN A 116 -33.15 26.43 -19.77
N GLY A 117 -33.23 25.35 -20.56
CA GLY A 117 -32.40 25.20 -21.77
C GLY A 117 -30.97 24.71 -21.51
N LYS A 118 -30.70 24.13 -20.33
CA LYS A 118 -29.39 23.58 -19.95
C LYS A 118 -28.26 24.61 -20.06
N PRO A 119 -28.37 25.77 -19.40
CA PRO A 119 -27.34 26.81 -19.47
C PRO A 119 -25.98 26.23 -19.03
N THR A 120 -24.93 26.60 -19.76
CA THR A 120 -23.54 26.20 -19.48
C THR A 120 -22.76 27.28 -18.76
N ASN A 121 -23.32 28.50 -18.67
CA ASN A 121 -22.70 29.64 -18.00
C ASN A 121 -22.55 29.36 -16.49
N PRO A 122 -21.32 29.42 -15.93
CA PRO A 122 -21.08 29.24 -14.50
C PRO A 122 -21.77 30.27 -13.59
N ALA A 123 -22.15 31.43 -14.12
CA ALA A 123 -22.89 32.46 -13.38
C ALA A 123 -24.40 32.18 -13.29
N ASP A 124 -24.93 31.25 -14.12
CA ASP A 124 -26.35 30.91 -14.09
C ASP A 124 -26.71 30.15 -12.81
N LYS A 125 -27.74 30.63 -12.11
CA LYS A 125 -28.20 30.05 -10.84
C LYS A 125 -28.59 28.58 -10.99
N SER A 126 -29.32 28.21 -12.04
CA SER A 126 -29.77 26.83 -12.25
C SER A 126 -28.61 25.88 -12.55
N TYR A 127 -27.55 26.38 -13.22
CA TYR A 127 -26.31 25.64 -13.40
C TYR A 127 -25.58 25.43 -12.06
N GLN A 128 -25.42 26.49 -11.26
CA GLN A 128 -24.77 26.41 -9.96
C GLN A 128 -25.51 25.47 -9.00
N ASP A 129 -26.84 25.59 -8.92
CA ASP A 129 -27.69 24.74 -8.08
C ASP A 129 -27.54 23.26 -8.43
N ARG A 130 -27.52 22.92 -9.73
CA ARG A 130 -27.25 21.55 -10.19
C ARG A 130 -25.87 21.04 -9.77
N VAL A 131 -24.84 21.87 -9.93
CA VAL A 131 -23.46 21.48 -9.58
C VAL A 131 -23.34 21.27 -8.06
N ASN A 132 -23.90 22.19 -7.27
CA ASN A 132 -23.84 22.16 -5.82
C ASN A 132 -24.62 20.98 -5.24
N THR A 133 -25.86 20.75 -5.69
CA THR A 133 -26.65 19.59 -5.24
C THR A 133 -26.01 18.25 -5.61
N ARG A 134 -25.35 18.16 -6.77
CA ARG A 134 -24.57 16.96 -7.12
C ARG A 134 -23.35 16.75 -6.22
N LYS A 135 -22.64 17.83 -5.86
CA LYS A 135 -21.51 17.76 -4.91
C LYS A 135 -21.99 17.32 -3.53
N GLU A 136 -23.09 17.91 -3.05
CA GLU A 136 -23.66 17.59 -1.75
C GLU A 136 -24.16 16.14 -1.69
N PHE A 137 -24.86 15.67 -2.73
CA PHE A 137 -25.26 14.25 -2.82
C PHE A 137 -24.07 13.29 -2.69
N LYS A 138 -22.97 13.55 -3.43
CA LYS A 138 -21.75 12.74 -3.34
C LYS A 138 -21.13 12.79 -1.93
N LYS A 139 -21.16 13.95 -1.27
CA LYS A 139 -20.67 14.13 0.10
C LYS A 139 -21.51 13.29 1.07
N GLN A 140 -22.84 13.39 0.99
CA GLN A 140 -23.75 12.62 1.85
C GLN A 140 -23.56 11.11 1.69
N VAL A 141 -23.43 10.61 0.45
CA VAL A 141 -23.10 9.19 0.20
C VAL A 141 -21.79 8.80 0.90
N LYS A 142 -20.73 9.62 0.81
CA LYS A 142 -19.45 9.31 1.46
C LYS A 142 -19.54 9.31 2.99
N VAL A 143 -20.29 10.24 3.58
CA VAL A 143 -20.50 10.35 5.02
C VAL A 143 -21.24 9.11 5.53
N GLU A 144 -22.33 8.72 4.87
CA GLU A 144 -23.12 7.55 5.26
C GLU A 144 -22.33 6.25 5.06
N GLN A 145 -21.49 6.17 4.02
CA GLN A 145 -20.56 5.03 3.85
C GLN A 145 -19.53 4.97 4.98
N ALA A 146 -19.08 6.12 5.50
CA ALA A 146 -18.17 6.15 6.64
C ALA A 146 -18.88 5.71 7.92
N ARG A 147 -20.09 6.21 8.19
CA ARG A 147 -20.91 5.80 9.33
C ARG A 147 -21.18 4.30 9.34
N GLU A 148 -21.48 3.70 8.19
CA GLU A 148 -21.70 2.26 8.11
C GLU A 148 -20.43 1.45 8.39
N ARG A 149 -19.27 1.91 7.89
CA ARG A 149 -17.98 1.28 8.22
C ARG A 149 -17.66 1.36 9.71
N ASP A 150 -17.95 2.49 10.33
CA ASP A 150 -17.70 2.69 11.76
C ASP A 150 -18.63 1.80 12.59
N ARG A 151 -19.90 1.66 12.19
CA ARG A 151 -20.85 0.74 12.81
C ARG A 151 -20.39 -0.72 12.71
N GLU A 152 -20.00 -1.18 11.52
CA GLU A 152 -19.49 -2.56 11.35
C GLU A 152 -18.23 -2.79 12.19
N LYS A 153 -17.33 -1.81 12.28
CA LYS A 153 -16.14 -1.88 13.13
C LYS A 153 -16.51 -1.99 14.61
N GLN A 154 -17.47 -1.19 15.09
CA GLN A 154 -17.96 -1.25 16.46
C GLN A 154 -18.61 -2.61 16.75
N GLU A 155 -19.44 -3.13 15.86
CA GLU A 155 -20.07 -4.44 16.00
C GLU A 155 -19.02 -5.57 16.14
N ILE A 156 -17.95 -5.52 15.35
CA ILE A 156 -16.84 -6.48 15.46
C ILE A 156 -16.10 -6.34 16.79
N LEU A 157 -15.83 -5.11 17.24
CA LEU A 157 -15.16 -4.85 18.51
C LEU A 157 -15.99 -5.32 19.70
N GLU A 158 -17.31 -5.12 19.67
CA GLU A 158 -18.23 -5.60 20.69
C GLU A 158 -18.38 -7.13 20.66
N ALA A 159 -18.45 -7.74 19.47
CA ALA A 159 -18.51 -9.19 19.34
C ALA A 159 -17.22 -9.85 19.85
N ARG A 160 -16.05 -9.23 19.65
CA ARG A 160 -14.76 -9.74 20.15
C ARG A 160 -14.79 -10.00 21.66
N THR A 161 -15.50 -9.16 22.43
CA THR A 161 -15.52 -9.25 23.90
C THR A 161 -16.70 -10.04 24.44
N ARG A 162 -17.80 -10.17 23.68
CA ARG A 162 -19.05 -10.80 24.14
C ARG A 162 -19.34 -12.18 23.54
N ASP A 163 -19.01 -12.40 22.27
CA ASP A 163 -19.36 -13.63 21.55
C ASP A 163 -18.31 -13.97 20.46
N SER A 164 -17.45 -14.94 20.79
CA SER A 164 -16.39 -15.43 19.90
C SER A 164 -16.94 -16.02 18.59
N LYS A 165 -18.10 -16.70 18.60
CA LYS A 165 -18.69 -17.28 17.38
C LYS A 165 -19.18 -16.19 16.44
N LEU A 166 -19.85 -15.18 16.99
CA LEU A 166 -20.29 -14.01 16.22
C LEU A 166 -19.10 -13.22 15.67
N TYR A 167 -18.05 -13.02 16.47
CA TYR A 167 -16.82 -12.37 16.04
C TYR A 167 -16.19 -13.07 14.83
N HIS A 168 -15.96 -14.39 14.89
CA HIS A 168 -15.39 -15.14 13.78
C HIS A 168 -16.26 -15.10 12.52
N LYS A 169 -17.59 -15.10 12.68
CA LYS A 169 -18.54 -14.94 11.56
C LYS A 169 -18.43 -13.57 10.90
N LEU A 170 -18.34 -12.49 11.68
CA LEU A 170 -18.22 -11.12 11.17
C LEU A 170 -16.86 -10.89 10.48
N VAL A 171 -15.78 -11.43 11.03
CA VAL A 171 -14.44 -11.35 10.42
C VAL A 171 -14.38 -12.11 9.09
N LYS A 172 -14.93 -13.32 9.02
CA LYS A 172 -15.00 -14.09 7.75
C LYS A 172 -15.76 -13.34 6.66
N ARG A 173 -16.88 -12.71 7.00
CA ARG A 173 -17.68 -11.89 6.08
C ARG A 173 -16.90 -10.73 5.47
N GLN A 174 -15.89 -10.19 6.16
CA GLN A 174 -15.03 -9.12 5.62
C GLN A 174 -13.92 -9.65 4.68
N GLN A 175 -13.64 -10.95 4.71
CA GLN A 175 -12.64 -11.60 3.85
C GLN A 175 -13.24 -12.16 2.54
N GLU A 176 -14.57 -12.23 2.45
CA GLU A 176 -15.36 -12.65 1.27
C GLU A 176 -15.57 -11.51 0.26
#